data_AF-A0A7N0TCR0-F1
#
_entry.id   AF-A0A7N0TCR0-F1
#
_cell.length_a   1.000
_cell.length_b   1.000
_cell.length_c   1.000
_cell.angle_alpha   90.00
_cell.angle_beta   90.00
_cell.angle_gamma   90.00
#
_symmetry.space_group_name_H-M   'P 1'
#
loop_
_entity.id
_entity.type
_entity.pdbx_description
1 polymer ?
#
loop_
_entity_poly.entity_id
_entity_poly.type
_entity_poly.pdbx_seq_one_letter_code
_entity_poly.pdbx_strand_id
1 'polypeptide(L)'
;MKNSISRIRSTVKYVRQSPSRWKKFKECVSIEKIESKSSVCLDVRTRWNLTYLMLNIAVKFESAFDRHEVIDPFYGIELASKSKSKAVNWNNARRFVCFLKHFYNLTIRVSGSKYVTSNTFLLRLVAYYII
;
A
#
# COMPACT_ATOMS: atom_id res chain seq x y z
N MET A 1 -4.58 13.95 2.74
CA MET A 1 -4.57 12.75 1.86
C MET A 1 -3.26 12.55 1.09
N LYS A 2 -2.84 13.44 0.17
CA LYS A 2 -1.60 13.28 -0.63
C LYS A 2 -0.35 13.04 0.24
N ASN A 3 -0.26 13.71 1.39
CA ASN A 3 0.87 13.61 2.30
C ASN A 3 1.01 12.23 2.95
N SER A 4 -0.11 11.54 3.25
CA SER A 4 -0.09 10.22 3.88
C SER A 4 0.46 9.16 2.93
N ILE A 5 -0.02 9.14 1.68
CA ILE A 5 0.44 8.17 0.66
C ILE A 5 1.91 8.43 0.32
N SER A 6 2.32 9.69 0.20
CA SER A 6 3.72 10.05 -0.02
C SER A 6 4.62 9.53 1.11
N ARG A 7 4.19 9.65 2.37
CA ARG A 7 4.99 9.19 3.51
C ARG A 7 5.06 7.66 3.60
N ILE A 8 3.97 6.95 3.30
CA ILE A 8 4.00 5.48 3.19
C ILE A 8 4.90 5.03 2.06
N ARG A 9 4.89 5.71 0.91
CA ARG A 9 5.85 5.42 -0.18
C ARG A 9 7.28 5.59 0.28
N SER A 10 7.60 6.69 0.95
CA SER A 10 8.96 6.94 1.45
C SER A 10 9.41 5.87 2.44
N THR A 11 8.49 5.45 3.31
CA THR A 11 8.66 4.38 4.29
C THR A 11 8.98 3.04 3.62
N VAL A 12 8.14 2.62 2.67
CA VAL A 12 8.35 1.37 1.92
C VAL A 12 9.63 1.45 1.08
N LYS A 13 9.91 2.62 0.48
CA LYS A 13 11.13 2.86 -0.29
C LYS A 13 12.38 2.73 0.56
N TYR A 14 12.39 3.27 1.78
CA TYR A 14 13.52 3.16 2.70
C TYR A 14 13.85 1.69 2.96
N VAL A 15 12.85 0.92 3.36
CA VAL A 15 13.00 -0.50 3.71
C VAL A 15 13.47 -1.34 2.51
N ARG A 16 13.02 -0.98 1.30
CA ARG A 16 13.39 -1.68 0.06
C ARG A 16 14.69 -1.19 -0.58
N GLN A 17 15.32 -0.14 -0.05
CA GLN A 17 16.47 0.50 -0.68
C GLN A 17 17.74 -0.35 -0.60
N SER A 18 17.88 -1.21 0.41
CA SER A 18 19.03 -2.13 0.54
C SER A 18 18.64 -3.44 1.25
N PRO A 19 19.40 -4.53 1.03
CA PRO A 19 19.21 -5.78 1.76
C PRO A 19 19.35 -5.63 3.29
N SER A 20 20.24 -4.73 3.74
CA SER A 20 20.46 -4.47 5.17
C SER A 20 19.26 -3.79 5.83
N ARG A 21 18.67 -2.78 5.20
CA ARG A 21 17.43 -2.12 5.67
C ARG A 21 16.26 -3.10 5.67
N TRP A 22 16.17 -3.94 4.65
CA TRP A 22 15.15 -4.99 4.61
C TRP A 22 15.30 -6.00 5.75
N LYS A 23 16.53 -6.41 6.07
CA LYS A 23 16.80 -7.33 7.19
C LYS A 23 16.35 -6.73 8.53
N LYS A 24 16.74 -5.48 8.83
CA LYS A 24 16.29 -4.76 10.04
C LYS A 24 14.75 -4.67 10.13
N PHE A 25 14.09 -4.40 9.00
CA PHE A 25 12.64 -4.37 8.97
C PHE A 25 12.01 -5.75 9.23
N LYS A 26 12.57 -6.83 8.70
CA LYS A 26 12.10 -8.19 9.06
C LYS A 26 12.26 -8.48 10.55
N GLU A 27 13.34 -8.01 11.17
CA GLU A 27 13.50 -8.14 12.63
C GLU A 27 12.37 -7.41 13.37
N CYS A 28 11.98 -6.21 12.92
CA CYS A 28 10.82 -5.50 13.46
C CYS A 28 9.52 -6.29 13.28
N VAL A 29 9.30 -6.90 12.11
CA VAL A 29 8.14 -7.77 11.81
C VAL A 29 8.09 -8.96 12.76
N SER A 30 9.23 -9.58 13.06
CA SER A 30 9.34 -10.69 14.01
C SER A 30 9.05 -10.24 15.45
N ILE A 31 9.58 -9.08 15.86
CA ILE A 31 9.36 -8.50 17.21
C ILE A 31 7.87 -8.19 17.42
N GLU A 32 7.22 -7.60 16.43
CA GLU A 32 5.80 -7.25 16.46
C GLU A 32 4.89 -8.46 16.18
N LYS A 33 5.46 -9.67 16.01
CA LYS A 33 4.77 -10.95 15.80
C LYS A 33 3.72 -10.90 14.68
N ILE A 34 4.03 -10.19 13.60
CA ILE A 34 3.09 -10.03 12.48
C ILE A 34 3.12 -11.31 11.62
N GLU A 35 2.08 -12.13 11.76
CA GLU A 35 1.89 -13.35 10.98
C GLU A 35 1.38 -13.03 9.56
N SER A 36 2.29 -12.59 8.68
CA SER A 36 1.98 -12.30 7.29
C SER A 36 3.03 -12.88 6.35
N LYS A 37 2.58 -13.69 5.39
CA LYS A 37 3.43 -14.17 4.27
C LYS A 37 3.70 -13.09 3.22
N SER A 38 3.09 -11.91 3.37
CA SER A 38 3.22 -10.81 2.40
C SER A 38 4.56 -10.11 2.55
N SER A 39 5.09 -9.54 1.46
CA SER A 39 6.28 -8.70 1.49
C SER A 39 5.95 -7.30 0.97
N VAL A 40 6.53 -6.27 1.58
CA VAL A 40 6.29 -4.88 1.15
C VAL A 40 6.79 -4.67 -0.29
N CYS A 41 5.99 -4.01 -1.10
CA CYS A 41 6.27 -3.79 -2.53
C CYS A 41 6.18 -2.30 -2.88
N LEU A 42 6.99 -1.85 -3.85
CA LEU A 42 6.92 -0.48 -4.34
C LEU A 42 5.70 -0.32 -5.26
N ASP A 43 5.08 0.85 -5.24
CA ASP A 43 4.04 1.19 -6.20
C ASP A 43 4.62 1.77 -7.51
N VAL A 44 3.72 1.97 -8.48
CA VAL A 44 3.97 2.76 -9.68
C VAL A 44 2.96 3.90 -9.69
N ARG A 45 3.43 5.15 -9.69
CA ARG A 45 2.60 6.35 -9.49
C ARG A 45 1.44 6.47 -10.47
N THR A 46 1.61 5.97 -11.69
CA THR A 46 0.60 6.01 -12.77
C THR A 46 -0.33 4.80 -12.77
N ARG A 47 -0.10 3.79 -11.92
CA ARG A 47 -0.89 2.55 -11.85
C ARG A 47 -1.50 2.37 -10.46
N TRP A 48 -2.75 2.78 -10.34
CA TRP A 48 -3.48 2.73 -9.07
C TRP A 48 -3.63 1.29 -8.51
N ASN A 49 -3.61 0.25 -9.37
CA ASN A 49 -3.57 -1.17 -8.94
C ASN A 49 -2.33 -1.49 -8.07
N LEU A 50 -1.15 -1.04 -8.49
CA LEU A 50 0.08 -1.22 -7.72
C LEU A 50 0.11 -0.32 -6.49
N THR A 51 -0.49 0.88 -6.58
CA THR A 51 -0.69 1.74 -5.40
C THR A 51 -1.56 1.05 -4.35
N TYR A 52 -2.66 0.41 -4.76
CA TYR A 52 -3.52 -0.38 -3.89
C TYR A 52 -2.73 -1.51 -3.21
N LEU A 53 -1.98 -2.31 -3.97
CA LEU A 53 -1.21 -3.43 -3.41
C LEU A 53 -0.17 -2.96 -2.39
N MET A 54 0.59 -1.90 -2.71
CA MET A 54 1.55 -1.31 -1.77
C MET A 54 0.87 -0.89 -0.48
N LEU A 55 -0.23 -0.13 -0.56
CA LEU A 55 -0.92 0.38 0.63
C LEU A 55 -1.58 -0.74 1.44
N ASN A 56 -2.22 -1.69 0.78
CA ASN A 56 -2.88 -2.83 1.41
C ASN A 56 -1.89 -3.69 2.20
N ILE A 57 -0.66 -3.85 1.69
CA ILE A 57 0.40 -4.55 2.39
C ILE A 57 0.99 -3.66 3.49
N ALA A 58 1.32 -2.40 3.19
CA ALA A 58 1.94 -1.49 4.16
C ALA A 58 1.09 -1.32 5.43
N VAL A 59 -0.24 -1.21 5.30
CA VAL A 59 -1.16 -1.11 6.44
C VAL A 59 -1.10 -2.36 7.35
N LYS A 60 -0.84 -3.55 6.82
CA LYS A 60 -0.67 -4.77 7.63
C LYS A 60 0.62 -4.75 8.47
N PHE A 61 1.58 -3.95 8.04
CA PHE A 61 2.90 -3.83 8.68
C PHE A 61 3.07 -2.50 9.44
N GLU A 62 1.97 -1.80 9.76
CA GLU A 62 1.99 -0.53 10.51
C GLU A 62 2.84 -0.60 11.77
N SER A 63 2.58 -1.57 12.66
CA SER A 63 3.34 -1.71 13.92
C SER A 63 4.83 -1.97 13.68
N ALA A 64 5.19 -2.73 12.64
CA ALA A 64 6.58 -2.93 12.27
C ALA A 64 7.26 -1.65 11.77
N PHE A 65 6.55 -0.77 11.07
CA PHE A 65 7.08 0.53 10.67
C PHE A 65 7.24 1.48 11.86
N ASP A 66 6.30 1.47 12.79
CA ASP A 66 6.41 2.26 14.02
C ASP A 66 7.59 1.77 14.89
N ARG A 67 7.79 0.44 14.97
CA ARG A 67 8.95 -0.18 15.64
C ARG A 67 10.26 0.15 14.96
N HIS A 68 10.28 0.17 13.63
CA HIS A 68 11.47 0.50 12.85
C HIS A 68 11.94 1.95 13.09
N GLU A 69 11.02 2.89 13.36
CA GLU A 69 11.37 4.26 13.71
C GLU A 69 12.13 4.37 15.04
N VAL A 70 11.82 3.47 15.98
CA VAL A 70 12.53 3.39 17.27
C VAL A 70 13.89 2.73 17.14
N ILE A 71 14.00 1.68 16.31
CA ILE A 71 15.22 0.87 16.16
C ILE A 71 16.27 1.54 15.26
N ASP A 72 15.84 2.29 14.24
CA ASP A 72 16.74 2.93 13.28
C ASP A 72 16.53 4.45 13.26
N PRO A 73 17.29 5.23 14.05
CA PRO A 73 17.16 6.69 14.07
C PRO A 73 17.34 7.35 12.69
N PHE A 74 18.13 6.74 11.79
CA PHE A 74 18.31 7.23 10.42
C PHE A 74 17.03 7.12 9.58
N TYR A 75 16.14 6.17 9.90
CA TYR A 75 14.84 6.05 9.26
C TYR A 75 14.00 7.31 9.47
N GLY A 76 13.86 7.76 10.71
CA GLY A 76 13.10 8.98 11.03
C GLY A 76 13.67 10.22 10.36
N ILE A 77 15.00 10.37 10.39
CA ILE A 77 15.72 11.51 9.78
C ILE A 77 15.52 11.54 8.26
N GLU A 78 15.72 10.41 7.57
CA GLU A 78 15.57 10.33 6.11
C GLU A 78 14.11 10.52 5.67
N LEU A 79 13.15 10.08 6.48
CA LEU A 79 11.73 10.31 6.20
C LEU A 79 11.33 11.76 6.44
N ALA A 80 11.89 12.43 7.46
CA ALA A 80 11.62 13.84 7.75
C ALA A 80 12.14 14.76 6.63
N SER A 81 13.30 14.45 6.03
CA SER A 81 13.83 15.23 4.90
C SER A 81 12.95 15.11 3.64
N LYS A 82 12.22 14.01 3.49
CA LYS A 82 11.36 13.73 2.32
C LYS A 82 9.91 14.15 2.49
N SER A 83 9.46 14.51 3.70
CA SER A 83 8.07 14.87 3.97
C SER A 83 7.93 15.77 5.19
N LYS A 84 7.21 16.89 5.03
CA LYS A 84 6.90 17.85 6.11
C LYS A 84 6.09 17.24 7.26
N SER A 85 5.42 16.12 7.02
CA SER A 85 4.61 15.45 8.04
C SER A 85 5.48 14.47 8.84
N LYS A 86 5.47 14.58 10.17
CA LYS A 86 6.29 13.78 11.08
C LYS A 86 5.75 12.35 11.25
N ALA A 87 4.44 12.18 11.29
CA ALA A 87 3.79 10.87 11.49
C ALA A 87 3.00 10.40 10.25
N VAL A 88 2.95 9.09 10.03
CA VAL A 88 2.06 8.49 9.03
C VAL A 88 0.64 8.47 9.59
N ASN A 89 -0.34 8.99 8.84
CA ASN A 89 -1.76 8.83 9.20
C ASN A 89 -2.28 7.51 8.62
N TRP A 90 -2.14 6.43 9.39
CA TRP A 90 -2.55 5.08 9.01
C TRP A 90 -4.07 4.93 8.86
N ASN A 91 -4.87 5.70 9.60
CA ASN A 91 -6.32 5.73 9.43
C ASN A 91 -6.74 6.22 8.04
N ASN A 92 -6.09 7.27 7.55
CA ASN A 92 -6.31 7.76 6.19
C ASN A 92 -5.85 6.72 5.13
N ALA A 93 -4.77 5.98 5.40
CA ALA A 93 -4.32 4.91 4.52
C ALA A 93 -5.34 3.76 4.44
N ARG A 94 -5.88 3.31 5.58
CA ARG A 94 -6.97 2.32 5.65
C ARG A 94 -8.19 2.73 4.83
N ARG A 95 -8.65 3.97 4.98
CA ARG A 95 -9.79 4.52 4.21
C ARG A 95 -9.52 4.47 2.70
N PHE A 96 -8.30 4.83 2.29
CA PHE A 96 -7.93 4.83 0.88
C PHE A 96 -7.76 3.41 0.31
N VAL A 97 -7.23 2.47 1.10
CA VAL A 97 -7.21 1.04 0.75
C VAL A 97 -8.62 0.52 0.51
N CYS A 98 -9.57 0.85 1.40
CA CYS A 98 -10.97 0.47 1.24
C CYS A 98 -11.56 1.02 -0.07
N PHE A 99 -11.34 2.30 -0.37
CA PHE A 99 -11.78 2.92 -1.62
C PHE A 99 -11.17 2.20 -2.85
N LEU A 100 -9.85 2.07 -2.92
CA LEU A 100 -9.14 1.47 -4.05
C LEU A 100 -9.45 -0.01 -4.26
N LYS A 101 -9.84 -0.75 -3.20
CA LYS A 101 -10.20 -2.16 -3.28
C LYS A 101 -11.35 -2.41 -4.27
N HIS A 102 -12.30 -1.50 -4.36
CA HIS A 102 -13.43 -1.61 -5.29
C HIS A 102 -12.96 -1.62 -6.74
N PHE A 103 -12.12 -0.65 -7.10
CA PHE A 103 -11.52 -0.57 -8.42
C PHE A 103 -10.65 -1.78 -8.70
N TYR A 104 -9.82 -2.21 -7.73
CA TYR A 104 -8.91 -3.34 -7.90
C TYR A 104 -9.66 -4.63 -8.22
N ASN A 105 -10.77 -4.87 -7.51
CA ASN A 105 -11.64 -6.00 -7.78
C ASN A 105 -12.29 -5.90 -9.17
N LEU A 106 -12.71 -4.71 -9.59
CA LEU A 106 -13.22 -4.49 -10.96
C LEU A 106 -12.16 -4.77 -12.01
N THR A 107 -10.92 -4.31 -11.84
CA THR A 107 -9.84 -4.61 -12.77
C THR A 107 -9.55 -6.11 -12.85
N ILE A 108 -9.48 -6.83 -11.73
CA ILE A 108 -9.32 -8.29 -11.76
C ILE A 108 -10.44 -8.94 -12.58
N ARG A 109 -11.68 -8.48 -12.39
CA ARG A 109 -12.86 -8.98 -13.12
C ARG A 109 -12.87 -8.59 -14.60
N VAL A 110 -12.25 -7.50 -15.01
CA VAL A 110 -12.21 -7.10 -16.43
C VAL A 110 -10.99 -7.70 -17.13
N SER A 111 -9.90 -7.92 -16.41
CA SER A 111 -8.66 -8.51 -16.92
C SER A 111 -8.66 -10.05 -16.93
N GLY A 112 -9.76 -10.69 -16.53
CA GLY A 112 -9.93 -12.13 -16.63
C GLY A 112 -10.06 -12.57 -18.10
N SER A 113 -9.18 -13.47 -18.55
CA SER A 113 -9.16 -13.99 -19.93
C SER A 113 -10.05 -15.20 -20.17
N LYS A 114 -10.89 -15.60 -19.19
CA LYS A 114 -11.68 -16.84 -19.21
C LYS A 114 -13.18 -16.65 -19.53
N TYR A 115 -13.61 -15.44 -19.88
CA TYR A 115 -15.00 -15.16 -20.28
C TYR A 115 -15.04 -14.01 -21.29
N VAL A 116 -16.03 -14.03 -22.18
CA VAL A 116 -16.28 -12.97 -23.16
C VAL A 116 -16.65 -11.69 -22.41
N THR A 117 -15.69 -10.77 -22.31
CA THR A 117 -15.76 -9.52 -21.54
C THR A 117 -16.64 -8.46 -22.21
N SER A 118 -16.94 -8.58 -23.51
CA SER A 118 -17.62 -7.50 -24.26
C SER A 118 -19.14 -7.46 -24.11
N ASN A 119 -19.85 -8.60 -24.04
CA ASN A 119 -21.33 -8.59 -24.05
C ASN A 119 -21.99 -8.48 -22.66
N THR A 120 -21.31 -8.89 -21.58
CA THR A 120 -21.90 -8.87 -20.23
C THR A 120 -21.61 -7.59 -19.45
N PHE A 121 -20.54 -6.87 -19.78
CA PHE A 121 -20.13 -5.65 -19.07
C PHE A 121 -20.97 -4.43 -19.48
N LEU A 122 -21.36 -4.35 -20.76
CA LEU A 122 -22.20 -3.27 -21.30
C LEU A 122 -23.60 -3.26 -20.65
N LEU A 123 -24.21 -4.42 -20.45
CA LEU A 123 -25.54 -4.53 -19.82
C LEU A 123 -25.54 -4.18 -18.33
N ARG A 124 -24.44 -4.42 -17.60
CA ARG A 124 -24.34 -4.09 -16.17
C ARG A 124 -24.05 -2.61 -15.89
N LEU A 125 -23.35 -1.92 -16.78
CA LEU A 125 -23.16 -0.48 -16.68
C LEU A 125 -24.47 0.27 -16.91
N VAL A 126 -25.26 -0.11 -17.92
CA VAL A 126 -26.56 0.53 -18.20
C VAL A 126 -27.54 0.36 -17.03
N ALA A 127 -27.54 -0.80 -16.36
CA ALA A 127 -28.41 -1.03 -15.19
C ALA A 127 -28.04 -0.18 -13.95
N TYR A 128 -26.81 0.32 -13.83
CA TYR A 128 -26.39 1.16 -12.69
C TYR A 128 -26.65 2.66 -12.92
N TYR A 129 -26.95 3.06 -14.17
CA TYR A 129 -27.22 4.44 -14.56
C TYR A 129 -28.70 4.72 -14.91
N ILE A 130 -29.58 3.74 -14.70
CA ILE A 130 -31.04 3.89 -14.81
C ILE A 130 -31.68 3.40 -13.51
N ILE A 131 -31.54 4.18 -12.43
CA ILE A 131 -32.51 4.38 -11.35
C ILE A 131 -32.36 5.83 -10.89
#